data_AF-A0A847G9P8-F1
#
_entry.id   AF-A0A847G9P8-F1
#
_cell.length_a   1.000
_cell.length_b   1.000
_cell.length_c   1.000
_cell.angle_alpha   90.00
_cell.angle_beta   90.00
_cell.angle_gamma   90.00
#
_symmetry.space_group_name_H-M   'P 1'
#
loop_
_entity.id
_entity.type
_entity.pdbx_description
1 polymer ?
#
loop_
_entity_poly.entity_id
_entity_poly.type
_entity_poly.pdbx_seq_one_letter_code
_entity_poly.pdbx_strand_id
1 'polypeptide(L)'
;MSQHALEKLERIVETVRRRLEGDAAVAFVHESGHRVTPLGMVRFLRSMGGRAAVQERINQGKSNVEILQELFPSSRTGRLRVPPPVQQDLFNAVDLSGEPLFAPGHADDEFDTTRMTIRLPNDVYHALTLAARVEGMNRNQLLVDLLTSALSRMAPPEFPPEEDRP
;
A
#
# COMPACT_ATOMS: atom_id res chain seq x y z
N MET A 1 3.64 -13.17 -8.43
CA MET A 1 3.08 -12.45 -7.26
C MET A 1 3.55 -11.01 -7.32
N SER A 2 2.78 -10.03 -6.84
CA SER A 2 3.25 -8.64 -6.77
C SER A 2 4.36 -8.50 -5.71
N GLN A 3 5.24 -7.51 -5.88
CA GLN A 3 6.33 -7.22 -4.94
C GLN A 3 5.80 -6.95 -3.53
N HIS A 4 4.77 -6.12 -3.41
CA HIS A 4 4.08 -5.84 -2.14
C HIS A 4 3.51 -7.10 -1.47
N ALA A 5 3.08 -8.11 -2.24
CA ALA A 5 2.61 -9.37 -1.67
C ALA A 5 3.76 -10.23 -1.13
N LEU A 6 4.93 -10.19 -1.76
CA LEU A 6 6.12 -10.88 -1.28
C LEU A 6 6.68 -10.24 -0.01
N GLU A 7 6.74 -8.90 0.04
CA GLU A 7 7.15 -8.14 1.23
C GLU A 7 6.27 -8.49 2.43
N LYS A 8 4.95 -8.50 2.23
CA LYS A 8 4.00 -8.92 3.27
C LYS A 8 4.24 -10.35 3.76
N LEU A 9 4.48 -11.29 2.86
CA LEU A 9 4.80 -12.67 3.23
C LEU A 9 6.12 -12.78 4.00
N GLU A 10 7.12 -11.98 3.62
CA GLU A 10 8.39 -11.93 4.33
C GLU A 10 8.21 -11.45 5.76
N ARG A 11 7.38 -10.42 5.97
CA ARG A 11 7.02 -9.94 7.31
C ARG A 11 6.25 -10.99 8.10
N ILE A 12 5.37 -11.77 7.46
CA ILE A 12 4.68 -12.89 8.13
C ILE A 12 5.67 -13.99 8.54
N VAL A 13 6.63 -14.35 7.69
CA VAL A 13 7.69 -15.31 8.07
C VAL A 13 8.53 -14.78 9.24
N GLU A 14 8.80 -13.47 9.25
CA GLU A 14 9.54 -12.81 10.32
C GLU A 14 8.83 -12.89 11.68
N THR A 15 7.49 -12.92 11.72
CA THR A 15 6.75 -13.16 12.98
C THR A 15 7.09 -14.52 13.60
N VAL A 16 7.31 -15.54 12.77
CA VAL A 16 7.71 -16.88 13.22
C VAL A 16 9.14 -16.85 13.74
N ARG A 17 10.05 -16.18 13.04
CA ARG A 17 11.45 -16.03 13.45
C ARG A 17 11.59 -15.33 14.80
N ARG A 18 10.77 -14.31 15.04
CA ARG A 18 10.71 -13.56 16.29
C ARG A 18 9.88 -14.24 17.38
N ARG A 19 9.31 -15.42 17.10
CA ARG A 19 8.40 -16.16 18.00
C ARG A 19 7.21 -15.33 18.48
N LEU A 20 6.73 -14.42 17.63
CA LEU A 20 5.52 -13.65 17.89
C LEU A 20 4.29 -14.52 17.63
N GLU A 21 3.25 -14.30 18.45
CA GLU A 21 1.99 -15.05 18.42
C GLU A 21 0.80 -14.12 18.64
N GLY A 22 -0.39 -14.58 18.24
CA GLY A 22 -1.65 -13.85 18.42
C GLY A 22 -1.58 -12.41 17.92
N ASP A 23 -2.00 -11.48 18.76
CA ASP A 23 -2.11 -10.06 18.43
C ASP A 23 -0.74 -9.39 18.24
N ALA A 24 0.31 -9.86 18.92
CA ALA A 24 1.66 -9.31 18.76
C ALA A 24 2.22 -9.55 17.35
N ALA A 25 1.94 -10.72 16.78
CA ALA A 25 2.33 -11.01 15.39
C ALA A 25 1.54 -10.17 14.38
N VAL A 26 0.26 -9.89 14.67
CA VAL A 26 -0.58 -9.03 13.81
C VAL A 26 -0.10 -7.58 13.87
N ALA A 27 0.15 -7.05 15.07
CA ALA A 27 0.67 -5.70 15.28
C ALA A 27 2.00 -5.48 14.56
N PHE A 28 2.93 -6.42 14.67
CA PHE A 28 4.21 -6.36 13.96
C PHE A 28 4.05 -6.24 12.44
N VAL A 29 3.12 -7.00 11.85
CA VAL A 29 2.87 -6.93 10.40
C VAL A 29 2.22 -5.58 10.04
N HIS A 30 1.36 -5.02 10.90
CA HIS A 30 0.78 -3.69 10.69
C HIS A 30 1.83 -2.57 10.77
N GLU A 31 2.75 -2.64 11.73
CA GLU A 31 3.87 -1.71 11.88
C GLU A 31 4.78 -1.69 10.65
N SER A 32 4.88 -2.82 9.94
CA SER A 32 5.60 -2.91 8.67
C SER A 32 4.85 -2.33 7.45
N GLY A 33 3.68 -1.71 7.66
CA GLY A 33 2.88 -1.09 6.60
C GLY A 33 1.89 -2.04 5.91
N HIS A 34 1.74 -3.29 6.39
CA HIS A 34 0.86 -4.27 5.76
C HIS A 34 -0.34 -4.63 6.63
N ARG A 35 -1.53 -4.62 6.04
CA ARG A 35 -2.75 -5.04 6.74
C ARG A 35 -2.91 -6.56 6.72
N VAL A 36 -3.09 -7.18 7.89
CA VAL A 36 -3.41 -8.61 8.03
C VAL A 36 -4.39 -8.83 9.18
N THR A 37 -5.30 -9.79 9.06
CA THR A 37 -6.16 -10.23 10.17
C THR A 37 -5.57 -11.49 10.80
N PRO A 38 -5.92 -11.83 12.06
CA PRO A 38 -5.47 -13.08 12.68
C PRO A 38 -5.78 -14.31 11.81
N LEU A 39 -7.00 -14.39 11.27
CA LEU A 39 -7.40 -15.45 10.34
C LEU A 39 -6.59 -15.43 9.03
N GLY A 40 -6.30 -14.25 8.50
CA GLY A 40 -5.44 -14.08 7.33
C GLY A 40 -4.03 -14.61 7.58
N MET A 41 -3.46 -14.35 8.74
CA MET A 41 -2.14 -14.83 9.14
C MET A 41 -2.09 -16.36 9.21
N VAL A 42 -3.12 -16.98 9.79
CA VAL A 42 -3.28 -18.45 9.81
C VAL A 42 -3.36 -19.02 8.40
N ARG A 43 -4.12 -18.38 7.50
CA ARG A 43 -4.24 -18.81 6.09
C ARG A 43 -2.90 -18.72 5.35
N PHE A 44 -2.15 -17.63 5.55
CA PHE A 44 -0.82 -17.48 4.94
C PHE A 44 0.16 -18.55 5.46
N LEU A 45 0.21 -18.77 6.78
CA LEU A 45 1.05 -19.82 7.36
C LEU A 45 0.64 -21.20 6.84
N ARG A 46 -0.66 -21.50 6.73
CA ARG A 46 -1.14 -22.77 6.16
C ARG A 46 -0.69 -22.94 4.70
N SER A 47 -0.75 -21.89 3.88
CA SER A 47 -0.26 -21.94 2.50
C SER A 47 1.24 -22.20 2.38
N MET A 48 2.00 -21.92 3.44
CA MET A 48 3.45 -22.19 3.55
C MET A 48 3.76 -23.57 4.16
N GLY A 49 2.76 -24.44 4.35
CA GLY A 49 2.93 -25.73 5.03
C GLY A 49 2.76 -25.68 6.55
N GLY A 50 2.33 -24.54 7.09
CA GLY A 50 2.11 -24.32 8.53
C GLY A 50 3.29 -23.66 9.23
N ARG A 51 3.05 -23.19 10.47
CA ARG A 51 4.07 -22.53 11.30
C ARG A 51 5.27 -23.43 11.58
N ALA A 52 5.03 -24.72 11.86
CA ALA A 52 6.09 -25.69 12.13
C ALA A 52 7.04 -25.86 10.93
N ALA A 53 6.51 -25.94 9.71
CA ALA A 53 7.31 -26.07 8.49
C ALA A 53 8.16 -24.83 8.21
N VAL A 54 7.66 -23.64 8.56
CA VAL A 54 8.44 -22.39 8.49
C VAL A 54 9.53 -22.38 9.56
N GLN A 55 9.20 -22.78 10.80
CA GLN A 55 10.16 -22.86 11.91
C GLN A 55 11.29 -23.84 11.62
N GLU A 56 11.01 -25.00 11.02
CA GLU A 56 12.01 -25.98 10.62
C GLU A 56 13.03 -25.38 9.64
N ARG A 57 12.56 -24.65 8.63
CA ARG A 57 13.44 -23.98 7.67
C ARG A 57 14.28 -22.86 8.29
N ILE A 58 13.71 -22.14 9.26
CA ILE A 58 14.45 -21.16 10.06
C ILE A 58 15.58 -21.86 10.84
N ASN A 59 15.29 -23.03 11.42
CA ASN A 59 16.28 -23.82 12.15
C ASN A 59 17.37 -24.40 11.23
N GLN A 60 17.06 -24.63 9.96
CA GLN A 60 18.04 -24.99 8.91
C GLN A 60 18.93 -23.80 8.49
N GLY A 61 18.75 -22.61 9.08
CA GLY A 61 19.56 -21.42 8.78
C GLY A 61 19.11 -20.63 7.56
N LYS A 62 17.97 -20.98 6.94
CA LYS A 62 17.47 -20.28 5.75
C LYS A 62 17.00 -18.87 6.11
N SER A 63 17.28 -17.90 5.23
CA SER A 63 16.70 -16.56 5.28
C SER A 63 15.21 -16.59 4.90
N ASN A 64 14.43 -15.59 5.31
CA ASN A 64 13.00 -15.51 4.97
C ASN A 64 12.78 -15.51 3.45
N VAL A 65 13.71 -14.85 2.77
CA VAL A 65 13.82 -14.70 1.33
C VAL A 65 14.05 -16.05 0.64
N GLU A 66 14.91 -16.93 1.17
CA GLU A 66 15.10 -18.30 0.66
C GLU A 66 13.89 -19.19 0.94
N ILE A 67 13.30 -19.09 2.14
CA ILE A 67 12.08 -19.83 2.51
C ILE A 67 10.96 -19.56 1.50
N LEU A 68 10.72 -18.30 1.16
CA LEU A 68 9.67 -17.93 0.21
C LEU A 68 9.98 -18.38 -1.22
N GLN A 69 11.25 -18.47 -1.62
CA GLN A 69 11.62 -18.99 -2.94
C GLN A 69 11.39 -20.49 -3.09
N GLU A 70 11.66 -21.26 -2.05
CA GLU A 70 11.38 -22.70 -2.05
C GLU A 70 9.88 -22.98 -2.10
N LEU A 71 9.09 -22.20 -1.36
CA LEU A 71 7.65 -22.39 -1.28
C LEU A 71 6.89 -21.85 -2.50
N PHE A 72 7.40 -20.80 -3.14
CA PHE A 72 6.76 -20.15 -4.29
C PHE A 72 7.75 -19.98 -5.46
N PRO A 73 8.19 -21.08 -6.10
CA PRO A 73 9.21 -21.04 -7.14
C PRO A 73 8.78 -20.25 -8.40
N SER A 74 7.48 -20.25 -8.71
CA SER A 74 6.88 -19.53 -9.84
C SER A 74 6.83 -18.01 -9.63
N SER A 75 7.11 -17.51 -8.42
CA SER A 75 7.20 -16.07 -8.12
C SER A 75 8.55 -15.46 -8.48
N ARG A 76 9.42 -16.21 -9.20
CA ARG A 76 10.67 -15.72 -9.82
C ARG A 76 10.37 -14.73 -10.96
N THR A 77 9.87 -13.56 -10.62
CA THR A 77 9.93 -12.38 -11.49
C THR A 77 10.58 -11.28 -10.65
N GLY A 78 11.90 -11.09 -10.82
CA GLY A 78 12.58 -9.90 -10.31
C GLY A 78 13.65 -10.08 -9.22
N ARG A 79 14.30 -11.23 -9.05
CA ARG A 79 15.60 -11.26 -8.33
C ARG A 79 16.76 -10.97 -9.27
N LEU A 80 16.80 -9.74 -9.78
CA LEU A 80 18.04 -9.00 -9.77
C LEU A 80 17.93 -8.12 -8.52
N ARG A 81 18.57 -8.55 -7.42
CA ARG A 81 18.93 -7.59 -6.37
C ARG A 81 19.94 -6.65 -7.03
N VAL A 82 19.46 -5.65 -7.75
CA VAL A 82 20.22 -4.41 -7.87
C VAL A 82 20.23 -3.89 -6.43
N PRO A 83 21.39 -3.77 -5.77
CA PRO A 83 21.42 -3.02 -4.51
C PRO A 83 20.68 -1.71 -4.78
N PRO A 84 19.78 -1.24 -3.88
CA PRO A 84 19.16 0.05 -4.08
C PRO A 84 20.29 1.02 -4.45
N PRO A 85 20.18 1.79 -5.56
CA PRO A 85 21.23 2.72 -5.90
C PRO A 85 21.51 3.50 -4.63
N VAL A 86 22.78 3.51 -4.18
CA VAL A 86 23.18 4.42 -3.13
C VAL A 86 22.89 5.78 -3.72
N GLN A 87 21.76 6.35 -3.32
CA GLN A 87 21.44 7.72 -3.64
C GLN A 87 22.53 8.51 -2.94
N GLN A 88 23.58 8.86 -3.69
CA GLN A 88 24.46 9.94 -3.27
C GLN A 88 23.53 11.09 -2.93
N ASP A 89 23.64 11.66 -1.74
CA ASP A 89 22.85 12.83 -1.34
C ASP A 89 22.91 13.84 -2.48
N LEU A 90 21.80 13.93 -3.23
CA LEU A 90 21.65 14.82 -4.39
C LEU A 90 21.83 16.30 -3.98
N PHE A 91 21.89 16.56 -2.68
CA PHE A 91 21.93 17.86 -2.05
C PHE A 91 23.27 18.19 -1.37
N ASN A 92 24.26 17.28 -1.35
CA ASN A 92 25.57 17.60 -0.76
C ASN A 92 26.36 18.64 -1.57
N ALA A 93 25.94 18.93 -2.80
CA ALA A 93 26.49 19.98 -3.65
C ALA A 93 25.49 21.11 -3.95
N VAL A 94 24.29 21.08 -3.37
CA VAL A 94 23.28 22.12 -3.59
C VAL A 94 23.33 23.06 -2.42
N ASP A 95 23.92 24.24 -2.64
CA ASP A 95 23.86 25.35 -1.71
C ASP A 95 22.40 25.80 -1.56
N LEU A 96 21.79 25.44 -0.42
CA LEU A 96 20.40 25.76 -0.07
C LEU A 96 20.23 27.23 0.37
N SER A 97 21.25 28.08 0.20
CA SER A 97 21.15 29.52 0.47
C SER A 97 20.56 30.35 -0.70
N GLY A 98 20.28 29.72 -1.84
CA GLY A 98 19.60 30.36 -2.97
C GLY A 98 18.08 30.30 -2.83
N GLU A 99 17.45 31.46 -2.67
CA GLU A 99 16.00 31.69 -2.80
C GLU A 99 15.36 30.83 -3.91
N PRO A 100 14.20 30.19 -3.66
CA PRO A 100 13.57 29.32 -4.65
C PRO A 100 13.16 30.15 -5.87
N LEU A 101 13.61 29.73 -7.05
CA LEU A 101 13.13 30.23 -8.32
C LEU A 101 11.69 29.77 -8.53
N PHE A 102 10.74 30.57 -8.01
CA PHE A 102 9.34 30.50 -8.41
C PHE A 102 9.25 30.75 -9.91
N ALA A 103 8.80 29.75 -10.67
CA ALA A 103 8.36 29.96 -12.04
C ALA A 103 7.07 30.82 -12.00
N PRO A 104 7.05 32.02 -12.59
CA PRO A 104 5.89 32.90 -12.49
C PRO A 104 4.79 32.34 -13.40
N GLY A 105 3.68 31.90 -12.80
CA GLY A 105 2.45 31.62 -13.56
C GLY A 105 1.62 30.40 -13.13
N HIS A 106 2.00 29.65 -12.10
CA HIS A 106 1.07 28.75 -11.43
C HIS A 106 0.86 29.29 -10.03
N ALA A 107 -0.24 30.03 -9.86
CA ALA A 107 -0.78 30.24 -8.53
C ALA A 107 -1.07 28.84 -7.98
N ASP A 108 -0.30 28.47 -6.96
CA ASP A 108 -0.68 27.43 -6.02
C ASP A 108 -1.99 27.89 -5.35
N ASP A 109 -3.11 27.65 -6.01
CA ASP A 109 -4.33 27.32 -5.26
C ASP A 109 -4.08 25.92 -4.70
N GLU A 110 -3.28 25.86 -3.63
CA GLU A 110 -3.15 24.71 -2.74
C GLU A 110 -4.54 24.46 -2.14
N PHE A 111 -5.36 23.69 -2.85
CA PHE A 111 -6.61 23.19 -2.28
C PHE A 111 -6.26 22.33 -1.05
N ASP A 112 -6.84 22.67 0.09
CA ASP A 112 -6.65 21.92 1.32
C ASP A 112 -7.19 20.49 1.15
N THR A 113 -6.27 19.53 0.93
CA THR A 113 -6.64 18.16 0.60
C THR A 113 -7.02 17.37 1.85
N THR A 114 -8.32 17.26 2.11
CA THR A 114 -8.82 16.46 3.24
C THR A 114 -8.88 14.97 2.87
N ARG A 115 -8.26 14.11 3.70
CA ARG A 115 -8.39 12.65 3.55
C ARG A 115 -9.82 12.21 3.84
N MET A 116 -10.47 11.61 2.84
CA MET A 116 -11.83 11.06 2.97
C MET A 116 -11.81 9.52 2.99
N THR A 117 -12.62 8.92 3.87
CA THR A 117 -12.85 7.46 3.91
C THR A 117 -14.31 7.15 3.61
N ILE A 118 -14.57 6.38 2.56
CA ILE A 118 -15.91 5.96 2.15
C ILE A 118 -16.10 4.47 2.45
N ARG A 119 -17.24 4.10 3.03
CA ARG A 119 -17.64 2.70 3.21
C ARG A 119 -18.44 2.25 1.99
N LEU A 120 -18.02 1.15 1.38
CA LEU A 120 -18.69 0.56 0.24
C LEU A 120 -19.13 -0.88 0.56
N PRO A 121 -20.28 -1.32 0.04
CA PRO A 121 -20.63 -2.73 -0.02
C PRO A 121 -19.54 -3.55 -0.74
N ASN A 122 -19.37 -4.80 -0.32
CA ASN A 122 -18.23 -5.62 -0.74
C ASN A 122 -18.28 -5.98 -2.24
N ASP A 123 -19.48 -6.24 -2.74
CA ASP A 123 -19.77 -6.43 -4.16
C ASP A 123 -19.37 -5.22 -5.00
N VAL A 124 -19.73 -4.01 -4.58
CA VAL A 124 -19.34 -2.76 -5.26
C VAL A 124 -17.82 -2.57 -5.25
N TYR A 125 -17.18 -2.87 -4.11
CA TYR A 125 -15.72 -2.79 -3.98
C TYR A 125 -15.00 -3.76 -4.93
N HIS A 126 -15.53 -4.98 -5.09
CA HIS A 126 -14.99 -5.96 -6.01
C HIS A 126 -15.23 -5.57 -7.47
N ALA A 127 -16.43 -5.08 -7.80
CA ALA A 127 -16.76 -4.59 -9.14
C ALA A 127 -15.82 -3.46 -9.58
N LEU A 128 -15.56 -2.47 -8.71
CA LEU A 128 -14.62 -1.39 -8.98
C LEU A 128 -13.19 -1.89 -9.21
N THR A 129 -12.77 -2.92 -8.48
CA THR A 129 -11.44 -3.50 -8.63
C THR A 129 -11.30 -4.23 -9.97
N LEU A 130 -12.36 -4.90 -10.44
CA LEU A 130 -12.38 -5.54 -11.76
C LEU A 130 -12.41 -4.50 -12.89
N ALA A 131 -13.27 -3.48 -12.76
CA ALA A 131 -13.39 -2.40 -13.72
C ALA A 131 -12.07 -1.64 -13.90
N ALA A 132 -11.40 -1.27 -12.80
CA ALA A 132 -10.10 -0.59 -12.85
C ALA A 132 -9.03 -1.41 -13.57
N ARG A 133 -9.06 -2.75 -13.42
CA ARG A 133 -8.12 -3.63 -14.12
C ARG A 133 -8.40 -3.70 -15.62
N VAL A 134 -9.67 -3.70 -16.03
CA VAL A 134 -10.05 -3.71 -17.46
C VAL A 134 -9.67 -2.40 -18.13
N GLU A 135 -9.90 -1.27 -17.46
CA GLU A 135 -9.57 0.08 -17.94
C GLU A 135 -8.07 0.41 -17.85
N GLY A 136 -7.26 -0.45 -17.22
CA GLY A 136 -5.82 -0.21 -17.02
C GLY A 136 -5.51 0.97 -16.07
N MET A 137 -6.48 1.39 -15.26
CA MET A 137 -6.39 2.56 -14.40
C MET A 137 -6.18 2.18 -12.93
N ASN A 138 -5.69 3.14 -12.14
CA ASN A 138 -5.71 3.01 -10.67
C ASN A 138 -7.16 3.08 -10.18
N ARG A 139 -7.55 2.17 -9.27
CA ARG A 139 -8.88 2.15 -8.66
C ARG A 139 -9.28 3.49 -8.01
N ASN A 140 -8.34 4.19 -7.38
CA ASN A 140 -8.63 5.50 -6.78
C ASN A 140 -8.91 6.55 -7.86
N GLN A 141 -8.20 6.49 -9.00
CA GLN A 141 -8.46 7.35 -10.15
C GLN A 141 -9.86 7.10 -10.71
N LEU A 142 -10.21 5.83 -10.95
CA LEU A 142 -11.53 5.44 -11.43
C LEU A 142 -12.65 5.91 -10.47
N LEU A 143 -12.41 5.85 -9.16
CA LEU A 143 -13.36 6.30 -8.15
C LEU A 143 -13.55 7.83 -8.21
N VAL A 144 -12.46 8.59 -8.35
CA VAL A 144 -12.53 10.05 -8.51
C VAL A 144 -13.28 10.41 -9.78
N ASP A 145 -12.99 9.75 -10.90
CA ASP A 145 -13.65 10.02 -12.19
C ASP A 145 -15.15 9.72 -12.13
N LEU A 146 -15.54 8.60 -11.50
CA LEU A 146 -16.94 8.26 -11.27
C LEU A 146 -17.66 9.28 -10.38
N LEU A 147 -17.06 9.68 -9.27
CA LEU A 147 -17.65 10.67 -8.36
C LEU A 147 -17.75 12.04 -9.05
N THR A 148 -16.73 12.45 -9.79
CA THR A 148 -16.72 13.72 -10.53
C THR A 148 -17.80 13.73 -11.62
N SER A 149 -17.92 12.62 -12.35
CA SER A 149 -18.97 12.44 -13.36
C SER A 149 -20.37 12.39 -12.75
N ALA A 150 -20.54 11.78 -11.57
CA ALA A 150 -21.82 11.77 -10.86
C ALA A 150 -22.20 13.15 -10.34
N LEU A 151 -21.26 13.85 -9.69
CA LEU A 151 -21.47 15.17 -9.11
C LEU A 151 -21.73 16.24 -10.18
N SER A 152 -21.06 16.16 -11.34
CA SER A 152 -21.31 17.10 -12.45
C SER A 152 -22.71 16.99 -13.05
N ARG A 153 -23.42 15.89 -12.80
CA ARG A 153 -24.82 15.69 -13.21
C ARG A 153 -25.83 16.07 -12.13
N MET A 154 -25.36 16.35 -10.90
CA MET A 154 -26.22 16.84 -9.83
C MET A 154 -26.41 18.34 -10.01
N ALA A 155 -27.66 18.82 -9.87
CA ALA A 155 -27.92 20.25 -9.82
C ALA A 155 -27.11 20.85 -8.65
N PRO A 156 -26.51 22.04 -8.82
CA PRO A 156 -25.77 22.67 -7.75
C PRO A 156 -26.68 22.82 -6.52
N PRO A 157 -26.17 22.58 -5.31
CA PRO A 157 -26.96 22.77 -4.10
C PRO A 157 -27.44 24.21 -4.03
N GLU A 158 -28.74 24.41 -3.81
CA GLU A 158 -29.31 25.72 -3.48
C GLU A 158 -28.72 26.15 -2.14
N PHE A 159 -27.65 26.94 -2.17
CA PHE A 159 -27.18 27.63 -0.98
C PHE A 159 -28.18 28.75 -0.67
N PRO A 160 -28.76 28.83 0.53
CA PRO A 160 -29.47 30.03 0.93
C PRO A 160 -28.49 31.22 0.89
N PRO A 161 -28.93 32.40 0.44
CA PRO A 161 -28.06 33.57 0.37
C PRO A 161 -27.48 33.86 1.76
N GLU A 162 -26.20 34.23 1.79
CA GLU A 162 -25.51 34.75 2.98
C GLU A 162 -26.10 36.12 3.36
N GLU A 163 -27.34 36.14 3.83
CA GLU A 163 -27.88 37.27 4.59
C GLU A 163 -27.77 36.93 6.08
N ASP A 164 -27.24 37.91 6.83
CA ASP A 164 -27.08 37.95 8.28
C ASP A 164 -25.99 37.05 8.88
N ARG A 165 -24.74 37.55 8.82
CA ARG A 165 -23.84 37.40 9.96
C ARG A 165 -23.55 38.80 10.55
N PRO A 166 -23.72 38.97 11.88
CA PRO A 166 -23.62 40.26 12.57
C PRO A 166 -22.21 40.85 12.61
#